data_AF-A0A0U1QVR5-F1
#
_entry.id   AF-A0A0U1QVR5-F1
#
_cell.length_a   1.000
_cell.length_b   1.000
_cell.length_c   1.000
_cell.angle_alpha   90.00
_cell.angle_beta   90.00
_cell.angle_gamma   90.00
#
_symmetry.space_group_name_H-M   'P 1'
#
loop_
_entity.id
_entity.type
_entity.pdbx_description
1 polymer ?
#
loop_
_entity_poly.entity_id
_entity_poly.type
_entity_poly.pdbx_seq_one_letter_code
_entity_poly.pdbx_strand_id
1 'polypeptide(L)'
;MTRCTAPVRGHSSAAAAAACPACRYRSSYRNNSYGSSYSSSSSSGANYGNSGNGGGMSSSSSRPRWSKAGSSVSYTSSQVQSLTPIRQTVETRAAEQPDLRDVFLCHAWEDRQGVAKELHDLLVAAGVKVWFSEKDLSLGVPMMRAIDKGLANSRIGLVLVTPALLNRLPKEGIADKELSALLAGNQLVPIVHNTTYGDLRNVSPLLASRSGLDTGEDSMTVVATKIAELVAL
;
A
#
# COMPACT_ATOMS: atom_id res chain seq x y z
N MET A 1 -47.18 -38.95 -5.74
CA MET A 1 -46.74 -37.60 -5.27
C MET A 1 -45.50 -37.79 -4.41
N THR A 2 -44.35 -37.25 -4.81
CA THR A 2 -43.10 -37.36 -4.04
C THR A 2 -43.17 -36.45 -2.82
N ARG A 3 -42.90 -36.98 -1.62
CA ARG A 3 -42.89 -36.22 -0.35
C ARG A 3 -41.46 -35.97 0.10
N CYS A 4 -41.18 -34.77 0.61
CA CYS A 4 -39.88 -34.44 1.19
C CYS A 4 -39.72 -35.15 2.54
N THR A 5 -38.58 -35.82 2.73
CA THR A 5 -38.23 -36.57 3.95
C THR A 5 -37.28 -35.81 4.87
N ALA A 6 -37.04 -34.51 4.60
CA ALA A 6 -36.17 -33.70 5.44
C ALA A 6 -36.78 -33.50 6.86
N PRO A 7 -35.94 -33.39 7.91
CA PRO A 7 -36.37 -32.95 9.23
C PRO A 7 -37.12 -31.61 9.16
N VAL A 8 -37.89 -31.28 10.21
CA VAL A 8 -38.65 -30.02 10.31
C VAL A 8 -37.77 -28.77 10.07
N ARG A 9 -36.46 -28.88 10.30
CA ARG A 9 -35.45 -27.83 10.08
C ARG A 9 -34.87 -27.77 8.67
N GLY A 10 -35.33 -28.59 7.73
CA GLY A 10 -34.82 -28.67 6.36
C GLY A 10 -33.61 -29.59 6.19
N HIS A 11 -33.04 -29.63 4.97
CA HIS A 11 -31.85 -30.42 4.67
C HIS A 11 -30.61 -29.82 5.34
N SER A 12 -29.78 -30.67 5.95
CA SER A 12 -28.56 -30.27 6.66
C SER A 12 -27.40 -29.86 5.74
N SER A 13 -27.51 -30.10 4.43
CA SER A 13 -26.52 -29.69 3.43
C SER A 13 -27.16 -29.43 2.06
N ALA A 14 -26.51 -28.62 1.23
CA ALA A 14 -26.96 -28.32 -0.13
C ALA A 14 -27.00 -29.57 -1.02
N ALA A 15 -26.04 -30.50 -0.83
CA ALA A 15 -26.02 -31.78 -1.53
C ALA A 15 -27.24 -32.65 -1.19
N ALA A 16 -27.65 -32.68 0.09
CA ALA A 16 -28.84 -33.41 0.52
C ALA A 16 -30.14 -32.82 -0.05
N ALA A 17 -30.20 -31.49 -0.24
CA ALA A 17 -31.33 -30.83 -0.89
C ALA A 17 -31.40 -31.12 -2.40
N ALA A 18 -30.25 -31.12 -3.09
CA ALA A 18 -30.17 -31.39 -4.52
C ALA A 18 -30.52 -32.85 -4.88
N ALA A 19 -30.22 -33.79 -3.97
CA ALA A 19 -30.61 -35.19 -4.14
C ALA A 19 -32.10 -35.45 -3.87
N CYS A 20 -32.82 -34.51 -3.25
CA CYS A 20 -34.23 -34.69 -2.91
C CYS A 20 -35.14 -34.47 -4.14
N PRO A 21 -35.89 -35.48 -4.61
CA PRO A 21 -36.75 -35.35 -5.79
C PRO A 21 -37.86 -34.30 -5.63
N ALA A 22 -38.24 -33.96 -4.40
CA ALA A 22 -39.28 -32.97 -4.09
C ALA A 22 -38.73 -31.53 -3.96
N CYS A 23 -37.48 -31.36 -3.53
CA CYS A 23 -36.90 -30.03 -3.25
C CYS A 23 -35.86 -29.57 -4.28
N ARG A 24 -35.29 -30.49 -5.08
CA ARG A 24 -34.22 -30.18 -6.06
C ARG A 24 -34.60 -29.11 -7.09
N TYR A 25 -35.89 -29.01 -7.43
CA TYR A 25 -36.38 -28.04 -8.41
C TYR A 25 -36.78 -26.68 -7.81
N ARG A 26 -36.77 -26.52 -6.48
CA ARG A 26 -37.15 -25.26 -5.80
C ARG A 26 -35.98 -24.31 -5.53
N SER A 27 -34.74 -24.70 -5.86
CA SER A 27 -33.53 -23.95 -5.47
C SER A 27 -33.19 -22.74 -6.37
N SER A 28 -34.07 -22.31 -7.29
CA SER A 28 -33.74 -21.23 -8.25
C SER A 28 -34.50 -19.91 -8.07
N TYR A 29 -35.25 -19.68 -6.99
CA TYR A 29 -35.92 -18.39 -6.78
C TYR A 29 -35.67 -17.86 -5.36
N ARG A 30 -34.50 -17.23 -5.15
CA ARG A 30 -34.38 -16.13 -4.19
C ARG A 30 -34.64 -14.84 -4.97
N ASN A 31 -35.90 -14.38 -4.97
CA ASN A 31 -36.22 -12.99 -5.30
C ASN A 31 -37.04 -12.38 -4.16
N ASN A 32 -36.42 -11.40 -3.52
CA ASN A 32 -36.95 -10.13 -3.00
C ASN A 32 -38.49 -9.98 -2.89
N SER A 33 -38.97 -9.55 -1.70
CA SER A 33 -39.73 -8.29 -1.48
C SER A 33 -40.78 -8.34 -0.33
N TYR A 34 -40.60 -7.43 0.66
CA TYR A 34 -41.55 -6.71 1.55
C TYR A 34 -42.59 -7.48 2.43
N GLY A 35 -42.88 -7.13 3.71
CA GLY A 35 -42.46 -6.01 4.56
C GLY A 35 -43.13 -6.02 5.96
N SER A 36 -42.72 -5.05 6.81
CA SER A 36 -43.31 -4.50 8.06
C SER A 36 -43.42 -5.43 9.30
N SER A 37 -43.10 -5.04 10.55
CA SER A 37 -42.86 -3.72 11.18
C SER A 37 -42.53 -3.93 12.68
N TYR A 38 -41.50 -3.29 13.25
CA TYR A 38 -41.55 -2.53 14.53
C TYR A 38 -40.20 -1.85 14.87
N SER A 39 -40.29 -0.54 15.12
CA SER A 39 -39.59 0.30 16.11
C SER A 39 -38.17 -0.05 16.58
N SER A 40 -37.19 0.81 16.25
CA SER A 40 -36.51 1.71 17.21
C SER A 40 -35.37 2.47 16.53
N SER A 41 -35.25 3.75 16.90
CA SER A 41 -34.41 4.79 16.34
C SER A 41 -32.90 4.52 16.48
N SER A 42 -32.20 4.80 15.40
CA SER A 42 -30.76 4.74 15.18
C SER A 42 -29.99 5.90 15.82
N SER A 43 -28.78 5.60 16.31
CA SER A 43 -27.63 6.49 16.13
C SER A 43 -26.46 5.64 15.63
N SER A 44 -25.80 6.17 14.61
CA SER A 44 -25.06 5.48 13.57
C SER A 44 -23.59 5.23 13.95
N GLY A 45 -23.22 3.97 14.12
CA GLY A 45 -21.83 3.50 14.07
C GLY A 45 -21.65 2.60 12.86
N ALA A 46 -20.97 3.10 11.82
CA ALA A 46 -20.60 2.32 10.64
C ALA A 46 -19.49 1.33 11.02
N ASN A 47 -19.88 0.10 11.37
CA ASN A 47 -18.94 -0.97 11.64
C ASN A 47 -18.57 -1.63 10.29
N TYR A 48 -17.35 -1.38 9.82
CA TYR A 48 -16.76 -2.09 8.71
C TYR A 48 -16.65 -3.58 9.07
N GLY A 49 -17.35 -4.43 8.34
CA GLY A 49 -17.32 -5.87 8.50
C GLY A 49 -15.94 -6.44 8.17
N ASN A 50 -15.13 -6.61 9.21
CA ASN A 50 -13.89 -7.38 9.17
C ASN A 50 -14.28 -8.86 9.04
N SER A 51 -14.15 -9.43 7.84
CA SER A 51 -14.23 -10.87 7.61
C SER A 51 -12.95 -11.51 8.11
N GLY A 52 -12.90 -11.73 9.42
CA GLY A 52 -11.83 -12.46 10.09
C GLY A 52 -11.88 -13.94 9.73
N ASN A 53 -11.12 -14.33 8.70
CA ASN A 53 -10.76 -15.73 8.50
C ASN A 53 -9.51 -16.02 9.34
N GLY A 54 -9.75 -16.47 10.58
CA GLY A 54 -8.71 -16.92 11.50
C GLY A 54 -8.12 -18.25 11.02
N GLY A 55 -7.09 -18.16 10.19
CA GLY A 55 -6.16 -19.25 9.90
C GLY A 55 -4.77 -18.80 10.31
N GLY A 56 -4.22 -19.40 11.37
CA GLY A 56 -2.84 -19.19 11.77
C GLY A 56 -1.91 -19.55 10.62
N MET A 57 -1.35 -18.55 9.97
CA MET A 57 -0.43 -18.71 8.86
C MET A 57 0.98 -18.45 9.39
N SER A 58 1.76 -19.52 9.42
CA SER A 58 3.22 -19.48 9.35
C SER A 58 3.67 -18.35 8.43
N SER A 59 4.70 -17.62 8.84
CA SER A 59 5.31 -16.48 8.15
C SER A 59 5.92 -16.87 6.80
N SER A 60 5.10 -17.36 5.86
CA SER A 60 5.54 -17.69 4.52
C SER A 60 5.81 -16.37 3.80
N SER A 61 7.09 -16.07 3.62
CA SER A 61 7.58 -15.02 2.73
C SER A 61 6.84 -15.16 1.40
N SER A 62 5.89 -14.26 1.14
CA SER A 62 5.18 -14.25 -0.13
C SER A 62 6.12 -13.61 -1.13
N ARG A 63 6.64 -14.39 -2.08
CA ARG A 63 7.58 -13.87 -3.08
C ARG A 63 6.77 -13.01 -4.05
N PRO A 64 7.04 -11.69 -4.16
CA PRO A 64 6.27 -10.85 -5.06
C PRO A 64 6.65 -11.15 -6.52
N ARG A 65 5.73 -10.89 -7.45
CA ARG A 65 5.91 -11.17 -8.89
C ARG A 65 7.10 -10.44 -9.54
N TRP A 66 7.54 -9.34 -8.95
CA TRP A 66 8.68 -8.54 -9.43
C TRP A 66 10.02 -8.98 -8.82
N SER A 67 10.00 -9.86 -7.81
CA SER A 67 11.25 -10.36 -7.22
C SER A 67 11.89 -11.38 -8.16
N LYS A 68 13.16 -11.14 -8.50
CA LYS A 68 13.94 -12.03 -9.38
C LYS A 68 14.08 -13.41 -8.74
N ALA A 69 14.12 -14.48 -9.54
CA ALA A 69 14.22 -15.87 -9.06
C ALA A 69 15.43 -16.15 -8.13
N GLY A 70 16.51 -15.37 -8.27
CA GLY A 70 17.72 -15.47 -7.44
C GLY A 70 17.83 -14.44 -6.31
N SER A 71 16.81 -13.62 -6.06
CA SER A 71 16.84 -12.65 -4.97
C SER A 71 16.86 -13.35 -3.60
N SER A 72 17.73 -12.84 -2.72
CA SER A 72 17.83 -13.23 -1.31
C SER A 72 16.91 -12.41 -0.40
N VAL A 73 16.14 -11.48 -0.94
CA VAL A 73 15.32 -10.54 -0.17
C VAL A 73 13.95 -11.16 0.13
N SER A 74 13.57 -11.14 1.40
CA SER A 74 12.25 -11.59 1.85
C SER A 74 11.26 -10.42 1.91
N TYR A 75 10.00 -10.73 1.63
CA TYR A 75 8.89 -9.78 1.72
C TYR A 75 7.81 -10.33 2.62
N THR A 76 7.27 -9.46 3.48
CA THR A 76 6.07 -9.80 4.26
C THR A 76 4.83 -9.70 3.36
N SER A 77 3.75 -10.40 3.72
CA SER A 77 2.49 -10.34 2.97
C SER A 77 1.91 -8.93 2.88
N SER A 78 2.05 -8.13 3.94
CA SER A 78 1.66 -6.72 3.95
C SER A 78 2.53 -5.86 3.03
N GLN A 79 3.84 -6.11 2.96
CA GLN A 79 4.74 -5.46 2.00
C GLN A 79 4.35 -5.80 0.56
N VAL A 80 4.08 -7.07 0.25
CA VAL A 80 3.64 -7.46 -1.11
C VAL A 80 2.33 -6.78 -1.48
N GLN A 81 1.33 -6.80 -0.60
CA GLN A 81 0.02 -6.20 -0.89
C GLN A 81 0.12 -4.69 -1.13
N SER A 82 0.96 -3.99 -0.38
CA SER A 82 1.13 -2.54 -0.49
C SER A 82 1.99 -2.11 -1.68
N LEU A 83 3.04 -2.88 -2.01
CA LEU A 83 3.92 -2.58 -3.15
C LEU A 83 3.34 -3.01 -4.50
N THR A 84 2.35 -3.90 -4.52
CA THR A 84 1.67 -4.34 -5.76
C THR A 84 1.07 -3.20 -6.58
N PRO A 85 0.25 -2.27 -6.02
CA PRO A 85 -0.26 -1.14 -6.80
C PRO A 85 0.84 -0.21 -7.28
N ILE A 86 1.89 0.00 -6.48
CA ILE A 86 3.05 0.81 -6.88
C ILE A 86 3.75 0.16 -8.07
N ARG A 87 3.93 -1.17 -8.06
CA ARG A 87 4.50 -1.93 -9.18
C ARG A 87 3.68 -1.73 -10.46
N GLN A 88 2.35 -1.82 -10.37
CA GLN A 88 1.47 -1.60 -11.52
C GLN A 88 1.66 -0.18 -12.08
N THR A 89 1.73 0.83 -11.21
CA THR A 89 2.01 2.21 -11.64
C THR A 89 3.37 2.37 -12.31
N VAL A 90 4.41 1.69 -11.81
CA VAL A 90 5.73 1.66 -12.46
C VAL A 90 5.63 1.06 -13.87
N GLU A 91 4.98 -0.10 -14.01
CA GLU A 91 4.82 -0.79 -15.30
C GLU A 91 4.04 0.09 -16.30
N THR A 92 2.93 0.69 -15.87
CA THR A 92 2.13 1.60 -16.71
C THR A 92 2.93 2.83 -17.14
N ARG A 93 3.58 3.52 -16.21
CA ARG A 93 4.36 4.73 -16.54
C ARG A 93 5.58 4.44 -17.39
N ALA A 94 6.20 3.29 -17.21
CA ALA A 94 7.30 2.89 -18.07
C ALA A 94 6.87 2.62 -19.51
N ALA A 95 5.65 2.10 -19.71
CA ALA A 95 5.08 1.90 -21.04
C ALA A 95 4.64 3.23 -21.68
N GLU A 96 4.05 4.14 -20.91
CA GLU A 96 3.56 5.44 -21.39
C GLU A 96 4.68 6.48 -21.60
N GLN A 97 5.70 6.47 -20.73
CA GLN A 97 6.76 7.48 -20.68
C GLN A 97 8.12 6.82 -20.41
N PRO A 98 8.78 6.29 -21.46
CA PRO A 98 10.02 5.52 -21.31
C PRO A 98 11.21 6.36 -20.82
N ASP A 99 11.18 7.68 -21.06
CA ASP A 99 12.27 8.61 -20.72
C ASP A 99 12.33 9.00 -19.24
N LEU A 100 11.30 8.68 -18.45
CA LEU A 100 11.28 8.97 -17.02
C LEU A 100 12.38 8.21 -16.28
N ARG A 101 12.88 8.83 -15.21
CA ARG A 101 13.71 8.16 -14.22
C ARG A 101 12.90 7.14 -13.43
N ASP A 102 13.57 6.19 -12.80
CA ASP A 102 12.89 5.12 -12.08
C ASP A 102 12.25 5.65 -10.79
N VAL A 103 13.01 6.41 -10.01
CA VAL A 103 12.57 6.94 -8.72
C VAL A 103 13.00 8.38 -8.53
N PHE A 104 12.27 9.15 -7.74
CA PHE A 104 12.84 10.32 -7.07
C PHE A 104 12.95 10.10 -5.57
N LEU A 105 13.95 10.73 -4.95
CA LEU A 105 14.17 10.66 -3.51
C LEU A 105 13.89 12.03 -2.88
N CYS A 106 12.80 12.11 -2.12
CA CYS A 106 12.45 13.25 -1.29
C CYS A 106 12.96 13.02 0.14
N HIS A 107 13.65 14.01 0.69
CA HIS A 107 14.24 13.95 2.03
C HIS A 107 14.29 15.34 2.67
N ALA A 108 14.54 15.40 3.98
CA ALA A 108 14.78 16.68 4.65
C ALA A 108 16.15 17.25 4.27
N TRP A 109 16.27 18.57 4.23
CA TRP A 109 17.51 19.26 3.82
C TRP A 109 18.72 18.88 4.68
N GLU A 110 18.46 18.61 5.96
CA GLU A 110 19.42 18.19 6.97
C GLU A 110 20.05 16.83 6.63
N ASP A 111 19.30 15.92 5.99
CA ASP A 111 19.75 14.56 5.68
C ASP A 111 20.58 14.46 4.39
N ARG A 112 20.71 15.56 3.64
CA ARG A 112 21.30 15.59 2.27
C ARG A 112 22.70 15.01 2.18
N GLN A 113 23.51 15.16 3.22
CA GLN A 113 24.90 14.68 3.27
C GLN A 113 25.05 13.40 4.12
N GLY A 114 23.97 12.94 4.74
CA GLY A 114 23.97 11.74 5.56
C GLY A 114 23.15 10.63 4.89
N VAL A 115 22.07 10.23 5.57
CA VAL A 115 21.24 9.08 5.21
C VAL A 115 20.68 9.17 3.79
N ALA A 116 20.28 10.36 3.34
CA ALA A 116 19.73 10.54 1.99
C ALA A 116 20.77 10.23 0.90
N LYS A 117 22.02 10.64 1.13
CA LYS A 117 23.14 10.35 0.23
C LYS A 117 23.47 8.86 0.24
N GLU A 118 23.51 8.24 1.42
CA GLU A 118 23.75 6.80 1.56
C GLU A 118 22.71 5.99 0.76
N LEU A 119 21.41 6.28 0.96
CA LEU A 119 20.34 5.60 0.22
C LEU A 119 20.44 5.86 -1.29
N HIS A 120 20.73 7.09 -1.70
CA HIS A 120 20.95 7.43 -3.11
C HIS A 120 22.08 6.58 -3.72
N ASP A 121 23.23 6.52 -3.07
CA ASP A 121 24.40 5.81 -3.58
C ASP A 121 24.14 4.31 -3.67
N LEU A 122 23.40 3.74 -2.71
CA LEU A 122 22.96 2.35 -2.76
C LEU A 122 21.96 2.06 -3.90
N LEU A 123 21.02 2.97 -4.15
CA LEU A 123 20.06 2.83 -5.26
C LEU A 123 20.77 2.90 -6.62
N VAL A 124 21.71 3.84 -6.78
CA VAL A 124 22.53 3.96 -7.99
C VAL A 124 23.41 2.73 -8.19
N ALA A 125 24.03 2.22 -7.12
CA ALA A 125 24.81 0.98 -7.16
C ALA A 125 23.95 -0.25 -7.53
N ALA A 126 22.67 -0.25 -7.16
CA ALA A 126 21.70 -1.27 -7.56
C ALA A 126 21.17 -1.09 -9.00
N GLY A 127 21.63 -0.07 -9.74
CA GLY A 127 21.26 0.21 -11.13
C GLY A 127 19.99 1.03 -11.30
N VAL A 128 19.48 1.65 -10.24
CA VAL A 128 18.26 2.47 -10.29
C VAL A 128 18.59 3.89 -10.77
N LYS A 129 17.84 4.42 -11.74
CA LYS A 129 17.93 5.82 -12.15
C LYS A 129 17.22 6.70 -11.14
N VAL A 130 17.98 7.31 -10.23
CA VAL A 130 17.45 8.19 -9.18
C VAL A 130 17.43 9.65 -9.63
N TRP A 131 16.33 10.34 -9.36
CA TRP A 131 16.29 11.80 -9.31
C TRP A 131 16.58 12.26 -7.89
N PHE A 132 17.79 12.76 -7.67
CA PHE A 132 18.24 13.29 -6.38
C PHE A 132 18.25 14.81 -6.43
N SER A 133 17.43 15.42 -5.59
CA SER A 133 17.14 16.85 -5.62
C SER A 133 18.15 17.62 -4.76
N GLU A 134 19.46 17.50 -5.01
CA GLU A 134 20.46 18.35 -4.33
C GLU A 134 20.30 19.82 -4.73
N LYS A 135 19.86 20.09 -5.96
CA LYS A 135 19.74 21.43 -6.54
C LYS A 135 18.32 22.00 -6.53
N ASP A 136 17.29 21.15 -6.34
CA ASP A 136 15.88 21.53 -6.51
C ASP A 136 15.11 21.62 -5.18
N LEU A 137 15.65 21.08 -4.08
CA LEU A 137 15.18 21.27 -2.70
C LEU A 137 16.05 22.31 -1.96
N SER A 138 16.43 23.38 -2.65
CA SER A 138 17.04 24.54 -2.01
C SER A 138 16.18 25.01 -0.82
N LEU A 139 16.84 25.40 0.28
CA LEU A 139 16.21 25.99 1.46
C LEU A 139 15.12 26.99 1.04
N GLY A 140 13.85 26.68 1.37
CA GLY A 140 12.70 27.53 1.08
C GLY A 140 11.79 27.09 -0.07
N VAL A 141 12.12 26.04 -0.83
CA VAL A 141 11.15 25.44 -1.77
C VAL A 141 10.13 24.60 -0.96
N PRO A 142 8.81 24.83 -1.12
CA PRO A 142 7.80 23.98 -0.48
C PRO A 142 7.94 22.53 -0.96
N MET A 143 7.89 21.55 -0.04
CA MET A 143 8.03 20.13 -0.36
C MET A 143 7.04 19.67 -1.43
N MET A 144 5.82 20.21 -1.41
CA MET A 144 4.80 19.94 -2.43
C MET A 144 5.31 20.16 -3.85
N ARG A 145 5.93 21.32 -4.10
CA ARG A 145 6.49 21.66 -5.41
C ARG A 145 7.64 20.72 -5.80
N ALA A 146 8.45 20.32 -4.82
CA ALA A 146 9.53 19.37 -5.04
C ALA A 146 9.00 17.98 -5.41
N ILE A 147 7.94 17.52 -4.73
CA ILE A 147 7.27 16.26 -5.04
C ILE A 147 6.63 16.29 -6.42
N ASP A 148 5.90 17.35 -6.77
CA ASP A 148 5.28 17.51 -8.10
C ASP A 148 6.32 17.43 -9.21
N LYS A 149 7.44 18.16 -9.05
CA LYS A 149 8.54 18.13 -10.01
C LYS A 149 9.17 16.74 -10.09
N GLY A 150 9.22 16.00 -8.98
CA GLY A 150 9.74 14.63 -8.96
C GLY A 150 8.84 13.61 -9.61
N LEU A 151 7.56 13.67 -9.32
CA LEU A 151 6.56 12.81 -9.97
C LEU A 151 6.42 13.11 -11.46
N ALA A 152 6.75 14.32 -11.91
CA ALA A 152 6.79 14.67 -13.32
C ALA A 152 8.01 14.10 -14.07
N ASN A 153 9.13 13.82 -13.37
CA ASN A 153 10.38 13.35 -13.97
C ASN A 153 10.74 11.89 -13.62
N SER A 154 9.95 11.25 -12.74
CA SER A 154 10.18 9.89 -12.27
C SER A 154 8.89 9.07 -12.25
N ARG A 155 9.03 7.75 -12.36
CA ARG A 155 7.90 6.82 -12.33
C ARG A 155 7.23 6.77 -10.96
N ILE A 156 8.03 6.71 -9.90
CA ILE A 156 7.58 6.73 -8.51
C ILE A 156 8.45 7.65 -7.65
N GLY A 157 7.98 7.93 -6.44
CA GLY A 157 8.64 8.71 -5.42
C GLY A 157 8.90 7.95 -4.15
N LEU A 158 10.06 8.22 -3.57
CA LEU A 158 10.48 7.73 -2.27
C LEU A 158 10.49 8.93 -1.32
N VAL A 159 9.88 8.78 -0.15
CA VAL A 159 9.90 9.79 0.90
C VAL A 159 10.69 9.23 2.07
N LEU A 160 11.92 9.71 2.26
CA LEU A 160 12.75 9.34 3.40
C LEU A 160 12.27 10.07 4.66
N VAL A 161 11.58 9.34 5.52
CA VAL A 161 11.00 9.83 6.77
C VAL A 161 12.01 9.66 7.89
N THR A 162 12.68 10.75 8.22
CA THR A 162 13.61 10.88 9.36
C THR A 162 13.01 11.79 10.45
N PRO A 163 13.60 11.83 11.66
CA PRO A 163 13.25 12.84 12.65
C PRO A 163 13.37 14.29 12.13
N ALA A 164 14.32 14.56 11.22
CA ALA A 164 14.45 15.87 10.59
C ALA A 164 13.23 16.20 9.73
N LEU A 165 12.74 15.24 8.93
CA LEU A 165 11.52 15.40 8.14
C LEU A 165 10.30 15.64 9.04
N LEU A 166 10.14 14.84 10.10
CA LEU A 166 9.00 14.95 11.02
C LEU A 166 8.95 16.33 11.72
N ASN A 167 10.10 16.90 12.07
CA ASN A 167 10.17 18.25 12.64
C ASN A 167 9.87 19.37 11.63
N ARG A 168 9.97 19.08 10.33
CA ARG A 168 9.77 20.03 9.23
C ARG A 168 8.34 20.01 8.70
N LEU A 169 7.71 18.85 8.60
CA LEU A 169 6.36 18.66 8.05
C LEU A 169 5.32 19.64 8.64
N PRO A 170 5.22 19.85 9.98
CA PRO A 170 4.27 20.81 10.55
C PRO A 170 4.55 22.26 10.16
N LYS A 171 5.83 22.61 9.94
CA LYS A 171 6.26 23.98 9.61
C LYS A 171 5.99 24.34 8.16
N GLU A 172 5.90 23.35 7.29
CA GLU A 172 5.61 23.56 5.87
C GLU A 172 4.13 23.82 5.59
N GLY A 173 3.24 23.59 6.57
CA GLY A 173 1.82 23.91 6.43
C GLY A 173 1.13 23.12 5.32
N ILE A 174 1.61 21.90 5.02
CA ILE A 174 1.03 21.04 3.99
C ILE A 174 -0.40 20.71 4.40
N ALA A 175 -1.36 21.13 3.59
CA ALA A 175 -2.76 20.84 3.87
C ALA A 175 -3.07 19.36 3.59
N ASP A 176 -3.95 18.76 4.40
CA ASP A 176 -4.39 17.38 4.21
C ASP A 176 -4.92 17.11 2.79
N LYS A 177 -5.54 18.12 2.17
CA LYS A 177 -6.05 18.05 0.79
C LYS A 177 -4.92 17.91 -0.25
N GLU A 178 -3.82 18.63 -0.06
CA GLU A 178 -2.66 18.59 -0.95
C GLU A 178 -1.93 17.26 -0.84
N LEU A 179 -1.75 16.80 0.39
CA LEU A 179 -1.14 15.51 0.65
C LEU A 179 -2.00 14.35 0.13
N SER A 180 -3.33 14.46 0.27
CA SER A 180 -4.27 13.48 -0.30
C SER A 180 -4.18 13.41 -1.82
N ALA A 181 -4.01 14.55 -2.52
CA ALA A 181 -3.87 14.58 -3.97
C ALA A 181 -2.59 13.88 -4.44
N LEU A 182 -1.48 14.09 -3.75
CA LEU A 182 -0.22 13.40 -4.03
C LEU A 182 -0.31 11.89 -3.78
N LEU A 183 -1.02 11.48 -2.74
CA LEU A 183 -1.18 10.08 -2.35
C LEU A 183 -2.18 9.31 -3.21
N ALA A 184 -3.06 10.00 -3.93
CA ALA A 184 -4.06 9.37 -4.79
C ALA A 184 -3.44 8.55 -5.93
N GLY A 185 -2.24 8.93 -6.39
CA GLY A 185 -1.56 8.27 -7.52
C GLY A 185 -0.92 6.92 -7.21
N ASN A 186 -0.90 6.46 -5.94
CA ASN A 186 -0.10 5.29 -5.50
C ASN A 186 1.38 5.36 -5.95
N GLN A 187 1.92 6.56 -6.07
CA GLN A 187 3.28 6.79 -6.59
C GLN A 187 4.30 7.03 -5.49
N LEU A 188 3.87 7.25 -4.24
CA LEU A 188 4.76 7.58 -3.14
C LEU A 188 4.94 6.38 -2.20
N VAL A 189 6.20 6.09 -1.88
CA VAL A 189 6.61 5.04 -0.95
C VAL A 189 7.35 5.70 0.22
N PRO A 190 6.77 5.69 1.44
CA PRO A 190 7.49 6.16 2.62
C PRO A 190 8.59 5.16 3.01
N ILE A 191 9.75 5.68 3.43
CA ILE A 191 10.87 4.91 3.98
C ILE A 191 11.17 5.48 5.35
N VAL A 192 10.82 4.74 6.40
CA VAL A 192 11.01 5.16 7.79
C VAL A 192 12.46 4.88 8.21
N HIS A 193 13.14 5.90 8.74
CA HIS A 193 14.52 5.79 9.19
C HIS A 193 14.79 6.52 10.50
N ASN A 194 15.34 5.80 11.48
CA ASN A 194 15.58 6.28 12.84
C ASN A 194 14.34 6.94 13.47
N THR A 195 13.14 6.46 13.11
CA THR A 195 11.85 6.92 13.61
C THR A 195 10.84 5.78 13.50
N THR A 196 9.60 5.97 13.98
CA THR A 196 8.56 4.95 13.85
C THR A 196 7.39 5.41 12.97
N TYR A 197 6.62 4.45 12.46
CA TYR A 197 5.31 4.73 11.84
C TYR A 197 4.33 5.41 12.81
N GLY A 198 4.49 5.21 14.11
CA GLY A 198 3.71 5.91 15.14
C GLY A 198 4.00 7.41 15.13
N ASP A 199 5.27 7.78 15.12
CA ASP A 199 5.70 9.19 15.06
C ASP A 199 5.27 9.84 13.75
N LEU A 200 5.41 9.13 12.63
CA LEU A 200 4.90 9.59 11.34
C LEU A 200 3.38 9.80 11.38
N ARG A 201 2.63 8.90 12.02
CA ARG A 201 1.16 9.02 12.13
C ARG A 201 0.74 10.23 12.95
N ASN A 202 1.50 10.60 13.97
CA ASN A 202 1.20 11.77 14.80
C ASN A 202 1.37 13.09 14.02
N VAL A 203 2.32 13.13 13.08
CA VAL A 203 2.60 14.32 12.26
C VAL A 203 1.79 14.34 10.97
N SER A 204 1.66 13.19 10.32
CA SER A 204 1.00 13.03 9.03
C SER A 204 0.28 11.67 8.95
N PRO A 205 -0.98 11.59 9.42
CA PRO A 205 -1.79 10.38 9.34
C PRO A 205 -1.94 9.85 7.92
N LEU A 206 -1.98 10.75 6.93
CA LEU A 206 -2.13 10.40 5.52
C LEU A 206 -0.88 9.71 4.96
N LEU A 207 0.33 10.20 5.25
CA LEU A 207 1.56 9.50 4.87
C LEU A 207 1.69 8.16 5.60
N ALA A 208 1.35 8.14 6.89
CA ALA A 208 1.39 6.91 7.69
C ALA A 208 0.32 5.88 7.31
N SER A 209 -0.72 6.27 6.57
CA SER A 209 -1.73 5.34 6.03
C SER A 209 -1.16 4.47 4.92
N ARG A 210 -0.03 4.86 4.33
CA ARG A 210 0.68 4.09 3.33
C ARG A 210 1.70 3.19 3.99
N SER A 211 1.60 1.90 3.70
CA SER A 211 2.65 0.96 4.04
C SER A 211 3.85 1.24 3.14
N GLY A 212 5.01 1.40 3.76
CA GLY A 212 6.28 1.61 3.10
C GLY A 212 7.34 0.66 3.64
N LEU A 213 8.60 1.08 3.55
CA LEU A 213 9.74 0.31 4.05
C LEU A 213 10.22 0.89 5.39
N ASP A 214 10.76 0.04 6.24
CA ASP A 214 11.31 0.44 7.53
C ASP A 214 12.77 -0.02 7.61
N THR A 215 13.67 0.92 7.86
CA THR A 215 15.10 0.63 8.02
C THR A 215 15.45 0.08 9.41
N GLY A 216 14.49 0.04 10.34
CA GLY A 216 14.58 -0.69 11.59
C GLY A 216 14.28 -2.19 11.45
N GLU A 217 13.48 -2.58 10.44
CA GLU A 217 13.20 -3.99 10.11
C GLU A 217 14.23 -4.56 9.13
N ASP A 218 14.54 -3.80 8.08
CA ASP A 218 15.47 -4.17 7.01
C ASP A 218 16.67 -3.23 6.99
N SER A 219 17.88 -3.71 6.66
CA SER A 219 19.00 -2.79 6.45
C SER A 219 18.77 -1.87 5.24
N MET A 220 19.41 -0.70 5.23
CA MET A 220 19.31 0.25 4.10
C MET A 220 19.64 -0.40 2.75
N THR A 221 20.60 -1.34 2.73
CA THR A 221 20.99 -2.11 1.55
C THR A 221 19.87 -3.03 1.07
N VAL A 222 19.15 -3.68 1.98
CA VAL A 222 17.98 -4.51 1.65
C VAL A 222 16.84 -3.64 1.15
N VAL A 223 16.57 -2.50 1.78
CA VAL A 223 15.58 -1.50 1.33
C VAL A 223 15.88 -1.03 -0.11
N ALA A 224 17.13 -0.66 -0.39
CA ALA A 224 17.54 -0.27 -1.75
C ALA A 224 17.34 -1.41 -2.76
N THR A 225 17.66 -2.65 -2.37
CA THR A 225 17.44 -3.83 -3.21
C THR A 225 15.95 -4.08 -3.47
N LYS A 226 15.09 -3.93 -2.45
CA LYS A 226 13.62 -4.06 -2.60
C LYS A 226 13.08 -3.05 -3.60
N ILE A 227 13.58 -1.81 -3.55
CA ILE A 227 13.20 -0.74 -4.48
C ILE A 227 13.73 -1.05 -5.89
N ALA A 228 14.96 -1.51 -6.02
CA ALA A 228 15.54 -1.89 -7.30
C ALA A 228 14.73 -3.01 -7.98
N GLU A 229 14.29 -4.02 -7.22
CA GLU A 229 13.39 -5.06 -7.74
C GLU A 229 12.02 -4.50 -8.10
N LEU A 230 11.49 -3.56 -7.32
CA LEU A 230 10.20 -2.92 -7.57
C LEU A 230 10.19 -2.15 -8.90
N VAL A 231 11.30 -1.52 -9.27
CA VAL A 231 11.40 -0.69 -10.49
C VAL A 231 12.00 -1.41 -11.69
N ALA A 232 12.61 -2.59 -11.50
CA ALA A 232 13.18 -3.38 -12.58
C ALA A 232 12.09 -3.88 -13.55
N LEU A 233 12.21 -3.54 -14.83
CA LEU A 233 11.30 -4.00 -15.89
C LEU A 233 11.88 -5.17 -16.65
#